data_AF-A0A2V7Z3H9-F1
#
_entry.id   AF-A0A2V7Z3H9-F1
#
_cell.length_a   1.000
_cell.length_b   1.000
_cell.length_c   1.000
_cell.angle_alpha   90.00
_cell.angle_beta   90.00
_cell.angle_gamma   90.00
#
_symmetry.space_group_name_H-M   'P 1'
#
loop_
_entity.id
_entity.type
_entity.pdbx_description
1 polymer ?
#
loop_
_entity_poly.entity_id
_entity_poly.type
_entity_poly.pdbx_seq_one_letter_code
_entity_poly.pdbx_strand_id
1 'polypeptide(L)'
;MSDGRRPESPFSQPLIELLPASGEGDVYAPAPAVPERRLYGRALLFFALTFLSTLTMSPVMVLSSRTDVTTNLPPFLTPTVVSTVWRSPELLKMGLAFAIPALFILLCHEMGHYIACRIYKLPCTPPFFLPVPVNFGTFGAFIRIKAPLYSKRQLFDVGIAGPIAGFVALVPFLLYGIAHSQPVPLSSGGKGMELLMLGHCLAIELATRLFHGPLAPGMILNLHPTALAAWLGLFATALNLIPLGQLDGGHILYAAIGRAQRRFALPLWLGLAVLGYLWPGWLLWCLIVLVIGLYHPPVYDESEPLDGKRRALAWVALLLFVLCFIPVPLDYVVVR
;
A
#
# COMPACT_ATOMS: atom_id res chain seq x y z
N MET A 1 19.24 1.27 64.87
CA MET A 1 19.38 2.17 63.69
C MET A 1 19.75 1.31 62.51
N SER A 2 18.78 0.97 61.66
CA SER A 2 18.94 0.05 60.53
C SER A 2 19.40 0.79 59.28
N ASP A 3 20.49 0.34 58.68
CA ASP A 3 21.01 0.75 57.36
C ASP A 3 19.98 0.37 56.28
N GLY A 4 19.48 1.37 55.55
CA GLY A 4 18.38 1.27 54.60
C GLY A 4 18.83 1.09 53.15
N ARG A 5 19.76 0.17 52.88
CA ARG A 5 20.14 -0.17 51.50
C ARG A 5 19.24 -1.28 50.94
N ARG A 6 18.42 -0.93 49.95
CA ARG A 6 17.72 -1.90 49.09
C ARG A 6 18.77 -2.63 48.22
N PRO A 7 18.61 -3.94 47.94
CA PRO A 7 19.48 -4.64 47.01
C PRO A 7 19.25 -4.12 45.59
N GLU A 8 20.34 -3.75 44.90
CA GLU A 8 20.30 -3.38 43.50
C GLU A 8 19.94 -4.60 42.64
N SER A 9 18.98 -4.41 41.72
CA SER A 9 18.61 -5.41 40.72
C SER A 9 19.72 -5.47 39.65
N PRO A 10 20.10 -6.66 39.13
CA PRO A 10 21.19 -6.81 38.18
C PRO A 10 20.88 -6.28 36.77
N PHE A 11 19.76 -5.55 36.59
CA PHE A 11 19.28 -5.06 35.28
C PHE A 11 19.13 -3.53 35.22
N SER A 12 19.81 -2.77 36.09
CA SER A 12 19.67 -1.31 36.17
C SER A 12 20.62 -0.51 35.27
N GLN A 13 21.47 -1.13 34.45
CA GLN A 13 22.31 -0.39 33.51
C GLN A 13 21.65 -0.25 32.12
N PRO A 14 21.44 0.98 31.61
CA PRO A 14 21.04 1.17 30.22
C PRO A 14 22.16 0.70 29.29
N LEU A 15 21.78 -0.06 28.27
CA LEU A 15 22.61 -0.74 27.26
C LEU A 15 23.34 0.24 26.30
N ILE A 16 23.80 1.40 26.79
CA ILE A 16 24.39 2.51 26.01
C ILE A 16 25.89 2.70 26.28
N GLU A 17 26.48 2.01 27.27
CA GLU A 17 27.90 2.20 27.66
C GLU A 17 28.94 1.30 26.96
N LEU A 18 28.60 0.67 25.83
CA LEU A 18 29.53 -0.23 25.11
C LEU A 18 30.12 0.34 23.80
N LEU A 19 30.10 1.67 23.61
CA LEU A 19 30.84 2.31 22.52
C LEU A 19 32.10 3.00 23.05
N PRO A 20 33.30 2.72 22.49
CA PRO A 20 34.51 3.37 22.94
C PRO A 20 34.42 4.88 22.68
N ALA A 21 34.77 5.67 23.68
CA ALA A 21 34.92 7.12 23.57
C ALA A 21 36.05 7.46 22.57
N SER A 22 35.69 7.60 21.30
CA SER A 22 36.60 8.09 20.25
C SER A 22 36.35 9.57 20.00
N GLY A 23 37.26 10.40 20.49
CA GLY A 23 37.77 11.64 19.89
C GLY A 23 36.77 12.71 19.43
N GLU A 24 36.89 13.89 20.02
CA GLU A 24 36.39 15.15 19.44
C GLU A 24 36.90 15.31 17.99
N GLY A 25 36.00 15.11 17.03
CA GLY A 25 36.26 15.25 15.60
C GLY A 25 35.07 14.77 14.77
N ASP A 26 34.28 15.71 14.25
CA ASP A 26 33.26 15.52 13.20
C ASP A 26 32.25 14.36 13.36
N VAL A 27 31.34 14.48 14.33
CA VAL A 27 30.22 13.51 14.51
C VAL A 27 29.06 13.74 13.51
N TYR A 28 29.13 14.73 12.62
CA TYR A 28 27.99 15.08 11.75
C TYR A 28 28.36 15.44 10.30
N ALA A 29 29.32 14.73 9.70
CA ALA A 29 29.37 14.68 8.24
C ALA A 29 28.36 13.61 7.76
N PRO A 30 27.23 13.95 7.11
CA PRO A 30 26.42 12.93 6.47
C PRO A 30 27.28 12.23 5.43
N ALA A 31 27.56 10.95 5.63
CA ALA A 31 28.28 10.15 4.66
C ALA A 31 27.61 10.32 3.28
N PRO A 32 28.38 10.57 2.20
CA PRO A 32 27.79 10.84 0.90
C PRO A 32 26.88 9.68 0.47
N ALA A 33 25.62 10.00 0.24
CA ALA A 33 24.57 9.10 -0.20
C ALA A 33 24.78 8.71 -1.68
N VAL A 34 25.77 7.87 -1.96
CA VAL A 34 25.79 7.11 -3.20
C VAL A 34 25.20 5.73 -2.88
N PRO A 35 23.97 5.42 -3.32
CA PRO A 35 23.47 4.05 -3.21
C PRO A 35 24.47 3.16 -3.95
N GLU A 36 25.09 2.24 -3.21
CA GLU A 36 26.02 1.26 -3.78
C GLU A 36 25.40 0.64 -5.03
N ARG A 37 26.16 0.52 -6.13
CA ARG A 37 25.67 -0.09 -7.39
C ARG A 37 24.95 -1.44 -7.18
N ARG A 38 25.34 -2.17 -6.12
CA ARG A 38 24.73 -3.42 -5.66
C ARG A 38 23.25 -3.28 -5.26
N LEU A 39 22.84 -2.14 -4.68
CA LEU A 39 21.45 -1.86 -4.31
C LEU A 39 20.54 -1.73 -5.53
N TYR A 40 21.00 -1.06 -6.59
CA TYR A 40 20.23 -0.93 -7.84
C TYR A 40 20.08 -2.27 -8.55
N GLY A 41 21.13 -3.11 -8.56
CA GLY A 41 21.03 -4.47 -9.10
C GLY A 41 20.01 -5.33 -8.36
N ARG A 42 19.95 -5.23 -7.02
CA ARG A 42 18.92 -5.90 -6.22
C ARG A 42 17.52 -5.35 -6.51
N ALA A 43 17.36 -4.03 -6.59
CA ALA A 43 16.07 -3.41 -6.89
C ALA A 43 15.55 -3.86 -8.26
N LEU A 44 16.43 -3.93 -9.27
CA LEU A 44 16.09 -4.43 -10.60
C LEU A 44 15.69 -5.92 -10.56
N LEU A 45 16.41 -6.75 -9.80
CA LEU A 45 16.05 -8.16 -9.64
C LEU A 45 14.66 -8.31 -8.99
N PHE A 46 14.41 -7.60 -7.89
CA PHE A 46 13.12 -7.62 -7.21
C PHE A 46 11.98 -7.11 -8.10
N PHE A 47 12.23 -6.06 -8.90
CA PHE A 47 11.30 -5.58 -9.90
C PHE A 47 11.02 -6.65 -10.96
N ALA A 48 12.05 -7.29 -11.52
CA ALA A 48 11.89 -8.32 -12.53
C ALA A 48 11.10 -9.53 -12.00
N LEU A 49 11.41 -10.01 -10.78
CA LEU A 49 10.68 -11.09 -10.13
C LEU A 49 9.22 -10.71 -9.88
N THR A 50 8.96 -9.47 -9.44
CA THR A 50 7.60 -8.97 -9.23
C THR A 50 6.85 -8.85 -10.54
N PHE A 51 7.50 -8.37 -11.60
CA PHE A 51 6.92 -8.31 -12.93
C PHE A 51 6.52 -9.69 -13.43
N LEU A 52 7.42 -10.68 -13.34
CA LEU A 52 7.13 -12.06 -13.75
C LEU A 52 5.99 -12.68 -12.93
N SER A 53 5.99 -12.47 -11.61
CA SER A 53 4.93 -12.97 -10.74
C SER A 53 3.58 -12.32 -11.04
N THR A 54 3.54 -11.00 -11.17
CA THR A 54 2.34 -10.20 -11.49
C THR A 54 1.80 -10.55 -12.87
N LEU A 55 2.67 -10.66 -13.88
CA LEU A 55 2.30 -11.07 -15.24
C LEU A 55 1.70 -12.48 -15.26
N THR A 56 2.21 -13.39 -14.44
CA THR A 56 1.74 -14.77 -14.39
C THR A 56 0.45 -14.94 -13.60
N MET A 57 0.32 -14.24 -12.46
CA MET A 57 -0.81 -14.41 -11.55
C MET A 57 -2.03 -13.58 -11.93
N SER A 58 -1.84 -12.40 -12.53
CA SER A 58 -2.96 -11.50 -12.84
C SER A 58 -4.02 -12.08 -13.80
N PRO A 59 -3.70 -12.89 -14.84
CA PRO A 59 -4.73 -13.53 -15.65
C PRO A 59 -5.61 -14.48 -14.84
N VAL A 60 -5.05 -15.20 -13.86
CA VAL A 60 -5.83 -16.08 -12.98
C VAL A 60 -6.89 -15.28 -12.24
N MET A 61 -6.50 -14.15 -11.65
CA MET A 61 -7.40 -13.27 -10.93
C MET A 61 -8.44 -12.59 -11.84
N VAL A 62 -8.05 -12.13 -13.02
CA VAL A 62 -8.99 -11.56 -14.00
C VAL A 62 -10.04 -12.60 -14.37
N LEU A 63 -9.63 -13.84 -14.67
CA LEU A 63 -10.57 -14.92 -14.99
C LEU A 63 -11.46 -15.27 -13.80
N SER A 64 -10.93 -15.31 -12.58
CA SER A 64 -11.73 -15.58 -11.37
C SER A 64 -12.75 -14.49 -11.04
N SER A 65 -12.61 -13.28 -11.60
CA SER A 65 -13.53 -12.15 -11.38
C SER A 65 -14.49 -11.89 -12.54
N ARG A 66 -14.49 -12.76 -13.57
CA ARG A 66 -15.34 -12.63 -14.75
C ARG A 66 -16.53 -13.57 -14.69
N THR A 67 -17.72 -13.06 -15.03
CA THR A 67 -18.94 -13.90 -15.09
C THR A 67 -19.01 -14.79 -16.32
N ASP A 68 -18.30 -14.45 -17.39
CA ASP A 68 -18.44 -15.08 -18.70
C ASP A 68 -17.48 -16.25 -18.94
N VAL A 69 -16.55 -16.50 -18.01
CA VAL A 69 -15.53 -17.54 -18.14
C VAL A 69 -15.34 -18.27 -16.82
N THR A 70 -15.29 -19.60 -16.87
CA THR A 70 -14.87 -20.44 -15.74
C THR A 70 -13.38 -20.76 -15.85
N THR A 71 -12.62 -20.63 -14.77
CA THR A 71 -11.21 -21.03 -14.71
C THR A 71 -10.99 -22.10 -13.65
N ASN A 72 -10.19 -23.12 -13.98
CA ASN A 72 -9.72 -24.16 -13.04
C ASN A 72 -8.28 -23.90 -12.59
N LEU A 73 -7.72 -22.74 -12.89
CA LEU A 73 -6.36 -22.39 -12.48
C LEU A 73 -6.34 -22.10 -10.97
N PRO A 74 -5.41 -22.70 -10.21
CA PRO A 74 -5.29 -22.42 -8.79
C PRO A 74 -4.86 -20.95 -8.55
N PRO A 75 -5.31 -20.31 -7.45
CA PRO A 75 -5.03 -18.90 -7.14
C PRO A 75 -3.59 -18.66 -6.60
N PHE A 76 -2.67 -19.57 -6.88
CA PHE A 76 -1.27 -19.51 -6.48
C PHE A 76 -0.33 -20.02 -7.57
N LEU A 77 0.92 -19.59 -7.53
CA LEU A 77 1.92 -19.87 -8.54
C LEU A 77 2.27 -21.35 -8.54
N THR A 78 1.95 -22.04 -9.63
CA THR A 78 2.27 -23.45 -9.86
C THR A 78 2.89 -23.64 -11.25
N PRO A 79 3.63 -24.73 -11.49
CA PRO A 79 4.13 -25.04 -12.84
C PRO A 79 3.01 -25.07 -13.90
N THR A 80 1.81 -25.53 -13.54
CA THR A 80 0.64 -25.53 -14.41
C THR A 80 0.21 -24.11 -14.78
N VAL A 81 0.08 -23.21 -13.80
CA VAL A 81 -0.29 -21.80 -14.04
C VAL A 81 0.76 -21.13 -14.94
N VAL A 82 2.04 -21.30 -14.63
CA VAL A 82 3.13 -20.75 -15.44
C VAL A 82 3.04 -21.27 -16.87
N SER A 83 2.97 -22.58 -17.07
CA SER A 83 2.89 -23.19 -18.40
C SER A 83 1.67 -22.70 -19.19
N THR A 84 0.49 -22.67 -18.58
CA THR A 84 -0.76 -22.26 -19.23
C THR A 84 -0.73 -20.79 -19.63
N VAL A 85 -0.30 -19.90 -18.74
CA VAL A 85 -0.25 -18.46 -19.01
C VAL A 85 0.79 -18.17 -20.09
N TRP A 86 2.01 -18.70 -19.95
CA TRP A 86 3.12 -18.36 -20.84
C TRP A 86 3.01 -18.97 -22.23
N ARG A 87 2.21 -20.03 -22.41
CA ARG A 87 1.90 -20.61 -23.72
C ARG A 87 0.70 -19.97 -24.41
N SER A 88 -0.05 -19.11 -23.70
CA SER A 88 -1.25 -18.47 -24.23
C SER A 88 -1.01 -16.98 -24.50
N PRO A 89 -0.93 -16.56 -25.78
CA PRO A 89 -0.78 -15.14 -26.13
C PRO A 89 -1.88 -14.26 -25.53
N GLU A 90 -3.12 -14.77 -25.44
CA GLU A 90 -4.24 -14.01 -24.89
C GLU A 90 -4.14 -13.82 -23.37
N LEU A 91 -3.69 -14.83 -22.62
CA LEU A 91 -3.45 -14.69 -21.19
C LEU A 91 -2.27 -13.76 -20.91
N LEU A 92 -1.22 -13.79 -21.74
CA LEU A 92 -0.12 -12.84 -21.62
C LEU A 92 -0.56 -11.40 -21.90
N LYS A 93 -1.37 -11.16 -22.94
CA LYS A 93 -1.95 -9.82 -23.21
C LYS A 93 -2.78 -9.33 -22.04
N MET A 94 -3.63 -10.20 -21.48
CA MET A 94 -4.45 -9.90 -20.30
C MET A 94 -3.56 -9.57 -19.09
N GLY A 95 -2.52 -10.37 -18.85
CA GLY A 95 -1.57 -10.16 -17.76
C GLY A 95 -0.76 -8.87 -17.93
N LEU A 96 -0.35 -8.51 -19.14
CA LEU A 96 0.33 -7.24 -19.43
C LEU A 96 -0.60 -6.04 -19.21
N ALA A 97 -1.87 -6.15 -19.64
CA ALA A 97 -2.88 -5.11 -19.45
C ALA A 97 -3.21 -4.84 -17.97
N PHE A 98 -2.84 -5.76 -17.06
CA PHE A 98 -2.87 -5.57 -15.62
C PHE A 98 -1.49 -5.16 -15.05
N ALA A 99 -0.44 -5.93 -15.32
CA ALA A 99 0.85 -5.83 -14.65
C ALA A 99 1.57 -4.50 -14.95
N ILE A 100 1.48 -4.00 -16.17
CA ILE A 100 2.11 -2.73 -16.54
C ILE A 100 1.47 -1.56 -15.77
N PRO A 101 0.14 -1.33 -15.83
CA PRO A 101 -0.50 -0.30 -15.01
C PRO A 101 -0.28 -0.48 -13.50
N ALA A 102 -0.43 -1.70 -12.99
CA ALA A 102 -0.32 -1.96 -11.55
C ALA A 102 1.07 -1.59 -11.01
N LEU A 103 2.12 -2.08 -11.66
CA LEU A 103 3.49 -1.81 -11.22
C LEU A 103 3.92 -0.37 -11.50
N PHE A 104 3.38 0.27 -12.54
CA PHE A 104 3.58 1.69 -12.78
C PHE A 104 2.98 2.55 -11.67
N ILE A 105 1.75 2.27 -11.25
CA ILE A 105 1.09 3.00 -10.15
C ILE A 105 1.89 2.87 -8.85
N LEU A 106 2.28 1.63 -8.49
CA LEU A 106 3.10 1.37 -7.31
C LEU A 106 4.47 2.03 -7.40
N LEU A 107 5.09 2.02 -8.59
CA LEU A 107 6.36 2.72 -8.82
C LEU A 107 6.20 4.23 -8.60
N CYS A 108 5.15 4.84 -9.16
CA CYS A 108 4.89 6.26 -8.99
C CYS A 108 4.66 6.64 -7.52
N HIS A 109 3.95 5.80 -6.75
CA HIS A 109 3.79 5.98 -5.30
C HIS A 109 5.16 6.02 -4.60
N GLU A 110 5.98 4.98 -4.76
CA GLU A 110 7.30 4.94 -4.12
C GLU A 110 8.25 6.02 -4.62
N MET A 111 8.13 6.39 -5.89
CA MET A 111 8.90 7.50 -6.45
C MET A 111 8.50 8.84 -5.86
N GLY A 112 7.24 9.03 -5.46
CA GLY A 112 6.81 10.21 -4.70
C GLY A 112 7.59 10.37 -3.40
N HIS A 113 7.66 9.30 -2.59
CA HIS A 113 8.47 9.28 -1.37
C HIS A 113 9.96 9.46 -1.65
N TYR A 114 10.49 8.78 -2.68
CA TYR A 114 11.90 8.86 -3.05
C TYR A 114 12.29 10.29 -3.43
N ILE A 115 11.49 10.96 -4.28
CA ILE A 115 11.72 12.34 -4.69
C ILE A 115 11.67 13.28 -3.48
N ALA A 116 10.68 13.12 -2.59
CA ALA A 116 10.60 13.91 -1.36
C ALA A 116 11.87 13.72 -0.50
N CYS A 117 12.35 12.48 -0.35
CA CYS A 117 13.61 12.21 0.34
C CYS A 117 14.80 12.91 -0.34
N ARG A 118 14.85 12.93 -1.68
CA ARG A 118 15.92 13.62 -2.43
C ARG A 118 15.88 15.13 -2.24
N ILE A 119 14.70 15.75 -2.24
CA ILE A 119 14.51 17.18 -1.96
C ILE A 119 15.04 17.53 -0.57
N TYR A 120 14.71 16.69 0.42
CA TYR A 120 15.14 16.84 1.80
C TYR A 120 16.55 16.31 2.10
N LYS A 121 17.28 15.83 1.09
CA LYS A 121 18.62 15.23 1.22
C LYS A 121 18.67 14.07 2.24
N LEU A 122 17.56 13.34 2.37
CA LEU A 122 17.45 12.16 3.22
C LEU A 122 18.01 10.93 2.49
N PRO A 123 18.97 10.19 3.08
CA PRO A 123 19.42 8.94 2.50
C PRO A 123 18.28 7.91 2.52
N CYS A 124 17.91 7.39 1.35
CA CYS A 124 16.88 6.38 1.19
C CYS A 124 17.33 5.29 0.21
N THR A 125 16.70 4.12 0.26
CA THR A 125 16.89 3.08 -0.77
C THR A 125 16.14 3.42 -2.05
N PRO A 126 16.52 2.83 -3.21
CA PRO A 126 15.60 2.77 -4.34
C PRO A 126 14.31 2.00 -3.95
N PRO A 127 13.22 2.14 -4.73
CA PRO A 127 12.01 1.34 -4.55
C PRO A 127 12.32 -0.16 -4.70
N PHE A 128 11.95 -0.95 -3.69
CA PHE A 128 12.01 -2.40 -3.73
C PHE A 128 10.60 -2.97 -3.89
N PHE A 129 10.38 -3.72 -4.96
CA PHE A 129 9.12 -4.42 -5.21
C PHE A 129 9.13 -5.79 -4.53
N LEU A 130 7.99 -6.19 -3.97
CA LEU A 130 7.85 -7.47 -3.27
C LEU A 130 7.00 -8.43 -4.12
N PRO A 131 7.60 -9.47 -4.73
CA PRO A 131 6.86 -10.48 -5.47
C PRO A 131 6.09 -11.38 -4.52
N VAL A 132 4.91 -11.84 -4.96
CA VAL A 132 4.07 -12.76 -4.18
C VAL A 132 3.52 -13.84 -5.08
N PRO A 133 3.64 -15.13 -4.73
CA PRO A 133 3.15 -16.22 -5.57
C PRO A 133 1.63 -16.44 -5.42
N VAL A 134 0.83 -15.42 -5.07
CA VAL A 134 -0.64 -15.52 -4.91
C VAL A 134 -1.35 -14.27 -5.44
N ASN A 135 -2.65 -14.41 -5.76
CA ASN A 135 -3.56 -13.32 -6.13
C ASN A 135 -3.01 -12.37 -7.20
N PHE A 136 -2.69 -11.12 -6.82
CA PHE A 136 -2.23 -10.06 -7.71
C PHE A 136 -0.78 -10.25 -8.20
N GLY A 137 -0.01 -11.14 -7.58
CA GLY A 137 1.40 -11.38 -7.93
C GLY A 137 2.40 -10.44 -7.25
N THR A 138 1.94 -9.46 -6.45
CA THR A 138 2.76 -8.48 -5.72
C THR A 138 2.14 -8.09 -4.37
N PHE A 139 2.98 -7.77 -3.39
CA PHE A 139 2.59 -7.15 -2.11
C PHE A 139 2.72 -5.62 -2.15
N GLY A 140 3.15 -5.05 -3.27
CA GLY A 140 3.48 -3.64 -3.41
C GLY A 140 4.98 -3.41 -3.54
N ALA A 141 5.39 -2.19 -3.24
CA ALA A 141 6.77 -1.77 -3.18
C ALA A 141 7.00 -0.92 -1.92
N PHE A 142 8.25 -0.71 -1.55
CA PHE A 142 8.61 0.17 -0.45
C PHE A 142 9.98 0.81 -0.66
N ILE A 143 10.19 1.99 -0.10
CA ILE A 143 11.50 2.56 0.17
C ILE A 143 11.84 2.46 1.66
N ARG A 144 13.14 2.36 1.97
CA ARG A 144 13.64 2.46 3.34
C ARG A 144 14.40 3.77 3.50
N ILE A 145 13.87 4.66 4.33
CA ILE A 145 14.55 5.88 4.77
C ILE A 145 15.60 5.46 5.82
N LYS A 146 16.84 5.93 5.65
CA LYS A 146 18.01 5.54 6.48
C LYS A 146 18.43 6.63 7.47
N ALA A 147 17.62 7.66 7.63
CA ALA A 147 17.86 8.78 8.53
C ALA A 147 16.57 9.12 9.29
N PRO A 148 16.68 9.68 10.50
CA PRO A 148 15.52 10.18 11.22
C PRO A 148 14.88 11.37 10.49
N LEU A 149 13.57 11.51 10.65
CA LEU A 149 12.81 12.68 10.21
C LEU A 149 12.82 13.72 11.34
N TYR A 150 13.42 14.88 11.09
CA TYR A 150 13.72 15.85 12.13
C TYR A 150 12.54 16.78 12.43
N SER A 151 11.72 17.13 11.44
CA SER A 151 10.61 18.08 11.61
C SER A 151 9.27 17.51 11.14
N LYS A 152 8.17 18.03 11.70
CA LYS A 152 6.81 17.67 11.26
C LYS A 152 6.56 17.98 9.78
N ARG A 153 7.15 19.05 9.24
CA ARG A 153 7.01 19.41 7.82
C ARG A 153 7.69 18.40 6.91
N GLN A 154 8.89 17.95 7.27
CA GLN A 154 9.62 16.92 6.55
C GLN A 154 8.87 15.59 6.58
N LEU A 155 8.39 15.18 7.78
CA LEU A 155 7.55 13.99 7.95
C LEU A 155 6.29 14.06 7.08
N PHE A 156 5.59 15.18 7.09
CA PHE A 156 4.39 15.40 6.30
C PHE A 156 4.66 15.29 4.80
N ASP A 157 5.65 16.02 4.30
CA ASP A 157 5.93 16.08 2.86
C ASP A 157 6.39 14.73 2.31
N VAL A 158 7.19 13.99 3.08
CA VAL A 158 7.58 12.63 2.71
C VAL A 158 6.36 11.71 2.75
N GLY A 159 5.54 11.75 3.80
CA GLY A 159 4.37 10.88 3.95
C GLY A 159 3.30 11.11 2.87
N ILE A 160 3.06 12.35 2.44
CA ILE A 160 2.00 12.65 1.47
C ILE A 160 2.42 12.51 0.01
N ALA A 161 3.73 12.62 -0.29
CA ALA A 161 4.20 12.61 -1.67
C ALA A 161 3.88 11.31 -2.41
N GLY A 162 3.98 10.16 -1.74
CA GLY A 162 3.66 8.86 -2.33
C GLY A 162 2.18 8.71 -2.69
N PRO A 163 1.25 8.84 -1.72
CA PRO A 163 -0.19 8.75 -1.99
C PRO A 163 -0.68 9.69 -3.11
N ILE A 164 -0.19 10.92 -3.17
CA ILE A 164 -0.54 11.85 -4.26
C ILE A 164 0.00 11.36 -5.61
N ALA A 165 1.27 10.98 -5.67
CA ALA A 165 1.89 10.53 -6.91
C ALA A 165 1.25 9.24 -7.44
N GLY A 166 0.99 8.28 -6.55
CA GLY A 166 0.28 7.04 -6.87
C GLY A 166 -1.15 7.30 -7.35
N PHE A 167 -1.89 8.18 -6.67
CA PHE A 167 -3.26 8.54 -7.06
C PHE A 167 -3.31 9.27 -8.41
N VAL A 168 -2.41 10.22 -8.67
CA VAL A 168 -2.37 10.89 -9.98
C VAL A 168 -2.04 9.88 -11.10
N ALA A 169 -1.11 8.96 -10.85
CA ALA A 169 -0.76 7.91 -11.80
C ALA A 169 -1.91 6.92 -12.05
N LEU A 170 -2.74 6.60 -11.05
CA LEU A 170 -3.82 5.62 -11.18
C LEU A 170 -5.04 6.14 -11.95
N VAL A 171 -5.35 7.44 -11.87
CA VAL A 171 -6.56 8.04 -12.49
C VAL A 171 -6.72 7.68 -13.97
N PRO A 172 -5.73 7.83 -14.87
CA PRO A 172 -5.91 7.48 -16.28
C PRO A 172 -6.24 5.99 -16.48
N PHE A 173 -5.62 5.09 -15.71
CA PHE A 173 -5.90 3.65 -15.80
C PHE A 173 -7.27 3.29 -15.23
N LEU A 174 -7.70 3.97 -14.16
CA LEU A 174 -9.05 3.81 -13.61
C LEU A 174 -10.10 4.20 -14.66
N LEU A 175 -9.97 5.39 -15.25
CA LEU A 175 -10.94 5.89 -16.22
C LEU A 175 -10.95 5.03 -17.48
N TYR A 176 -9.78 4.73 -18.04
CA TYR A 176 -9.67 3.85 -19.21
C TYR A 176 -10.24 2.45 -18.91
N GLY A 177 -9.83 1.86 -17.79
CA GLY A 177 -10.24 0.52 -17.42
C GLY A 177 -11.74 0.41 -17.22
N ILE A 178 -12.34 1.35 -16.48
CA ILE A 178 -13.79 1.35 -16.25
C ILE A 178 -14.56 1.61 -17.54
N ALA A 179 -14.11 2.53 -18.40
CA ALA A 179 -14.74 2.79 -19.69
C ALA A 179 -14.77 1.54 -20.62
N HIS A 180 -13.76 0.66 -20.52
CA HIS A 180 -13.68 -0.59 -21.28
C HIS A 180 -14.21 -1.81 -20.53
N SER A 181 -14.74 -1.63 -19.32
CA SER A 181 -15.41 -2.69 -18.56
C SER A 181 -16.84 -2.84 -19.02
N GLN A 182 -17.44 -4.03 -18.86
CA GLN A 182 -18.77 -4.33 -19.40
C GLN A 182 -19.77 -4.62 -18.27
N PRO A 183 -20.90 -3.89 -18.20
CA PRO A 183 -21.99 -4.24 -17.31
C PRO A 183 -22.62 -5.57 -17.74
N VAL A 184 -22.70 -6.52 -16.82
CA VAL A 184 -23.26 -7.85 -17.06
C VAL A 184 -24.18 -8.26 -15.92
N PRO A 185 -25.24 -9.05 -16.19
CA PRO A 185 -26.04 -9.65 -15.13
C PRO A 185 -25.18 -10.60 -14.28
N LEU A 186 -25.32 -10.56 -12.96
CA LEU A 186 -24.67 -11.52 -12.06
C LEU A 186 -25.09 -12.97 -12.38
N SER A 187 -26.34 -13.15 -12.85
CA SER A 187 -26.89 -14.44 -13.29
C SER A 187 -26.31 -14.96 -14.60
N SER A 188 -25.47 -14.18 -15.30
CA SER A 188 -24.77 -14.67 -16.50
C SER A 188 -23.68 -15.68 -16.16
N GLY A 189 -23.23 -15.75 -14.90
CA GLY A 189 -22.35 -16.81 -14.44
C GLY A 189 -23.01 -18.19 -14.45
N GLY A 190 -22.23 -19.23 -14.73
CA GLY A 190 -22.72 -20.61 -14.60
C GLY A 190 -23.16 -20.91 -13.17
N LYS A 191 -24.29 -21.61 -12.99
CA LYS A 191 -24.76 -22.02 -11.66
C LYS A 191 -23.68 -22.82 -10.92
N GLY A 192 -23.44 -22.47 -9.67
CA GLY A 192 -22.40 -23.06 -8.83
C GLY A 192 -20.99 -22.50 -9.05
N MET A 193 -20.81 -21.51 -9.93
CA MET A 193 -19.53 -20.84 -10.12
C MET A 193 -19.20 -19.95 -8.93
N GLU A 194 -18.00 -20.10 -8.38
CA GLU A 194 -17.42 -19.19 -7.39
C GLU A 194 -16.79 -17.98 -8.11
N LEU A 195 -17.37 -16.80 -7.92
CA LEU A 195 -16.90 -15.55 -8.50
C LEU A 195 -16.17 -14.72 -7.44
N LEU A 196 -14.95 -14.28 -7.75
CA LEU A 196 -14.23 -13.27 -6.96
C LEU A 196 -14.83 -11.89 -7.25
N MET A 197 -15.57 -11.35 -6.29
CA MET A 197 -16.07 -9.99 -6.34
C MET A 197 -15.07 -9.02 -5.71
N LEU A 198 -14.70 -8.00 -6.48
CA LEU A 198 -13.84 -6.92 -6.02
C LEU A 198 -14.71 -5.87 -5.33
N GLY A 199 -14.25 -5.42 -4.16
CA GLY A 199 -14.92 -4.39 -3.39
C GLY A 199 -15.03 -3.07 -4.13
N HIS A 200 -16.05 -2.29 -3.80
CA HIS A 200 -16.26 -0.97 -4.38
C HIS A 200 -15.78 0.11 -3.40
N CYS A 201 -15.24 1.20 -3.95
CA CYS A 201 -15.02 2.46 -3.24
C CYS A 201 -15.63 3.60 -4.04
N LEU A 202 -15.68 4.78 -3.43
CA LEU A 202 -16.28 5.96 -4.06
C LEU A 202 -15.61 6.32 -5.39
N ALA A 203 -14.29 6.16 -5.52
CA ALA A 203 -13.59 6.40 -6.80
C ALA A 203 -14.07 5.48 -7.93
N ILE A 204 -14.27 4.19 -7.65
CA ILE A 204 -14.81 3.23 -8.62
C ILE A 204 -16.24 3.59 -8.95
N GLU A 205 -17.06 3.87 -7.94
CA GLU A 205 -18.47 4.21 -8.15
C GLU A 205 -18.65 5.47 -9.00
N LEU A 206 -17.85 6.51 -8.75
CA LEU A 206 -17.86 7.72 -9.56
C LEU A 206 -17.44 7.45 -11.01
N ALA A 207 -16.39 6.65 -11.22
CA ALA A 207 -15.95 6.26 -12.56
C ALA A 207 -17.00 5.39 -13.28
N THR A 208 -17.63 4.45 -12.58
CA THR A 208 -18.70 3.62 -13.14
C THR A 208 -19.89 4.47 -13.53
N ARG A 209 -20.33 5.39 -12.66
CA ARG A 209 -21.44 6.32 -12.97
C ARG A 209 -21.12 7.23 -14.16
N LEU A 210 -19.85 7.63 -14.32
CA LEU A 210 -19.42 8.49 -15.43
C LEU A 210 -19.56 7.80 -16.79
N PHE A 211 -19.20 6.51 -16.91
CA PHE A 211 -19.17 5.80 -18.19
C PHE A 211 -20.38 4.92 -18.46
N HIS A 212 -20.99 4.35 -17.41
CA HIS A 212 -22.07 3.36 -17.51
C HIS A 212 -23.38 3.84 -16.89
N GLY A 213 -23.39 4.98 -16.18
CA GLY A 213 -24.54 5.42 -15.41
C GLY A 213 -24.81 4.54 -14.17
N PRO A 214 -25.98 4.68 -13.52
CA PRO A 214 -26.37 3.81 -12.43
C PRO A 214 -26.65 2.39 -12.97
N LEU A 215 -25.92 1.40 -12.45
CA LEU A 215 -26.15 0.01 -12.82
C LEU A 215 -27.52 -0.46 -12.31
N ALA A 216 -28.25 -1.19 -13.16
CA ALA A 216 -29.53 -1.78 -12.77
C ALA A 216 -29.34 -2.84 -11.67
N PRO A 217 -30.34 -3.10 -10.82
CA PRO A 217 -30.25 -4.13 -9.78
C PRO A 217 -29.86 -5.49 -10.36
N GLY A 218 -28.88 -6.16 -9.74
CA GLY A 218 -28.37 -7.46 -10.20
C GLY A 218 -27.34 -7.38 -11.34
N MET A 219 -27.01 -6.19 -11.83
CA MET A 219 -25.88 -5.97 -12.73
C MET A 219 -24.60 -5.76 -11.95
N ILE A 220 -23.51 -6.37 -12.43
CA ILE A 220 -22.15 -6.14 -11.96
C ILE A 220 -21.26 -5.73 -13.12
N LEU A 221 -20.08 -5.20 -12.83
CA LEU A 221 -19.15 -4.76 -13.85
C LEU A 221 -18.07 -5.83 -14.05
N ASN A 222 -18.02 -6.47 -15.22
CA ASN A 222 -16.88 -7.29 -15.62
C ASN A 222 -15.71 -6.36 -15.91
N LEU A 223 -14.79 -6.26 -14.94
CA LEU A 223 -13.70 -5.31 -14.97
C LEU A 223 -12.67 -5.66 -16.05
N HIS A 224 -12.27 -4.65 -16.83
CA HIS A 224 -11.11 -4.74 -17.70
C HIS A 224 -9.83 -4.98 -16.84
N PRO A 225 -8.82 -5.73 -17.31
CA PRO A 225 -7.58 -5.97 -16.54
C PRO A 225 -6.91 -4.68 -16.04
N THR A 226 -6.95 -3.61 -16.83
CA THR A 226 -6.45 -2.29 -16.43
C THR A 226 -7.27 -1.65 -15.32
N ALA A 227 -8.58 -1.89 -15.26
CA ALA A 227 -9.43 -1.44 -14.15
C ALA A 227 -9.09 -2.18 -12.86
N LEU A 228 -8.84 -3.49 -12.94
CA LEU A 228 -8.36 -4.29 -11.81
C LEU A 228 -6.99 -3.81 -11.32
N ALA A 229 -6.09 -3.38 -12.21
CA ALA A 229 -4.82 -2.80 -11.82
C ALA A 229 -4.99 -1.44 -11.11
N ALA A 230 -5.90 -0.60 -11.60
CA ALA A 230 -6.26 0.64 -10.93
C ALA A 230 -6.93 0.39 -9.57
N TRP A 231 -7.76 -0.66 -9.45
CA TRP A 231 -8.34 -1.12 -8.19
C TRP A 231 -7.24 -1.48 -7.18
N LEU A 232 -6.20 -2.22 -7.59
CA LEU A 232 -5.06 -2.53 -6.73
C LEU A 232 -4.36 -1.25 -6.27
N GLY A 233 -4.22 -0.26 -7.17
CA GLY A 233 -3.70 1.07 -6.85
C GLY A 233 -4.54 1.80 -5.80
N LEU A 234 -5.86 1.84 -5.98
CA LEU A 234 -6.79 2.44 -5.01
C LEU A 234 -6.67 1.75 -3.65
N PHE A 235 -6.64 0.42 -3.63
CA PHE A 235 -6.48 -0.35 -2.40
C PHE A 235 -5.13 -0.04 -1.71
N ALA A 236 -4.03 -0.01 -2.45
CA ALA A 236 -2.72 0.34 -1.93
C ALA A 236 -2.67 1.78 -1.37
N THR A 237 -3.28 2.75 -2.06
CA THR A 237 -3.40 4.12 -1.58
C THR A 237 -4.24 4.19 -0.30
N ALA A 238 -5.37 3.47 -0.24
CA ALA A 238 -6.21 3.42 0.95
C ALA A 238 -5.46 2.84 2.16
N LEU A 239 -4.73 1.73 1.96
CA LEU A 239 -3.93 1.09 3.00
C LEU A 239 -2.85 2.03 3.56
N ASN A 240 -2.09 2.67 2.67
CA ASN A 240 -1.05 3.61 3.08
C ASN A 240 -1.64 4.83 3.81
N LEU A 241 -2.83 5.30 3.42
CA LEU A 241 -3.48 6.43 4.05
C LEU A 241 -4.28 6.09 5.32
N ILE A 242 -4.27 4.83 5.79
CA ILE A 242 -4.83 4.50 7.11
C ILE A 242 -4.10 5.36 8.17
N PRO A 243 -4.84 6.08 9.03
CA PRO A 243 -4.26 7.02 10.00
C PRO A 243 -3.66 6.31 11.24
N LEU A 244 -2.81 5.30 11.04
CA LEU A 244 -2.26 4.44 12.09
C LEU A 244 -0.76 4.19 11.94
N GLY A 245 -0.06 4.14 13.08
CA GLY A 245 1.33 3.69 13.16
C GLY A 245 2.29 4.45 12.24
N GLN A 246 3.12 3.69 11.53
CA GLN A 246 4.14 4.19 10.60
C GLN A 246 3.69 4.18 9.14
N LEU A 247 2.39 3.98 8.87
CA LEU A 247 1.83 4.16 7.53
C LEU A 247 1.86 5.64 7.14
N ASP A 248 1.76 5.94 5.85
CA ASP A 248 1.76 7.31 5.34
C ASP A 248 0.66 8.18 5.98
N GLY A 249 -0.54 7.63 6.17
CA GLY A 249 -1.63 8.28 6.88
C GLY A 249 -1.31 8.55 8.35
N GLY A 250 -0.54 7.66 8.99
CA GLY A 250 0.02 7.86 10.33
C GLY A 250 1.02 9.02 10.38
N HIS A 251 1.92 9.11 9.39
CA HIS A 251 2.86 10.23 9.22
C HIS A 251 2.13 11.56 9.06
N ILE A 252 1.12 11.59 8.18
CA ILE A 252 0.29 12.76 7.91
C ILE A 252 -0.47 13.19 9.17
N LEU A 253 -1.12 12.24 9.86
CA LEU A 253 -1.87 12.52 11.08
C LEU A 253 -0.94 13.03 12.20
N TYR A 254 0.19 12.35 12.45
CA TYR A 254 1.15 12.78 13.46
C TYR A 254 1.72 14.17 13.16
N ALA A 255 2.07 14.45 11.91
CA ALA A 255 2.56 15.78 11.54
C ALA A 255 1.50 16.89 11.75
N ALA A 256 0.22 16.57 11.54
CA ALA A 256 -0.88 17.53 11.68
C ALA A 256 -1.25 17.83 13.14
N ILE A 257 -1.33 16.81 14.00
CA ILE A 257 -1.83 16.96 15.39
C ILE A 257 -0.79 16.63 16.47
N GLY A 258 0.44 16.29 16.08
CA GLY A 258 1.54 15.92 16.97
C GLY A 258 1.20 14.73 17.86
N ARG A 259 1.67 14.77 19.11
CA ARG A 259 1.46 13.73 20.13
C ARG A 259 0.00 13.43 20.44
N ALA A 260 -0.94 14.31 20.06
CA ALA A 260 -2.37 14.03 20.20
C ALA A 260 -2.80 12.80 19.37
N GLN A 261 -2.08 12.46 18.29
CA GLN A 261 -2.29 11.24 17.50
C GLN A 261 -2.33 9.98 18.37
N ARG A 262 -1.51 9.92 19.43
CA ARG A 262 -1.45 8.78 20.35
C ARG A 262 -2.81 8.46 20.99
N ARG A 263 -3.65 9.47 21.22
CA ARG A 263 -5.00 9.30 21.78
C ARG A 263 -5.96 8.63 20.79
N PHE A 264 -5.71 8.77 19.49
CA PHE A 264 -6.54 8.21 18.42
C PHE A 264 -6.04 6.86 17.93
N ALA A 265 -4.77 6.51 18.17
CA ALA A 265 -4.18 5.26 17.67
C ALA A 265 -4.94 4.00 18.10
N LEU A 266 -5.27 3.87 19.39
CA LEU A 266 -6.02 2.70 19.89
C LEU A 266 -7.47 2.67 19.37
N PRO A 267 -8.27 3.75 19.45
CA PRO A 267 -9.61 3.78 18.87
C PRO A 267 -9.63 3.46 17.37
N LEU A 268 -8.70 4.02 16.59
CA LEU A 268 -8.61 3.76 15.14
C LEU A 268 -8.23 2.31 14.84
N TRP A 269 -7.32 1.73 15.64
CA TRP A 269 -6.93 0.32 15.49
C TRP A 269 -8.06 -0.63 15.90
N LEU A 270 -8.80 -0.32 16.97
CA LEU A 270 -10.02 -1.07 17.33
C LEU A 270 -11.09 -0.95 16.25
N GLY A 271 -11.25 0.23 15.65
CA GLY A 271 -12.12 0.42 14.48
C GLY A 271 -11.73 -0.46 13.31
N LEU A 272 -10.42 -0.54 13.00
CA LEU A 272 -9.89 -1.44 11.98
C LEU A 272 -10.14 -2.92 12.32
N ALA A 273 -10.03 -3.29 13.61
CA ALA A 273 -10.32 -4.64 14.07
C ALA A 273 -11.82 -4.99 13.94
N VAL A 274 -12.72 -4.03 14.20
CA VAL A 274 -14.17 -4.19 13.97
C VAL A 274 -14.47 -4.41 12.48
N LEU A 275 -13.77 -3.71 11.59
CA LEU A 275 -13.86 -3.97 10.15
C LEU A 275 -13.41 -5.39 9.77
N GLY A 276 -12.59 -6.04 10.61
CA GLY A 276 -12.25 -7.46 10.51
C GLY A 276 -13.46 -8.39 10.49
N TYR A 277 -14.61 -7.97 11.04
CA TYR A 277 -15.86 -8.70 10.92
C TYR A 277 -16.43 -8.65 9.49
N LEU A 278 -16.22 -7.55 8.76
CA LEU A 278 -16.65 -7.42 7.37
C LEU A 278 -15.68 -8.15 6.42
N TRP A 279 -14.38 -8.05 6.67
CA TRP A 279 -13.36 -8.75 5.89
C TRP A 279 -12.18 -9.16 6.78
N PRO A 280 -11.92 -10.47 6.96
CA PRO A 280 -10.86 -10.97 7.85
C PRO A 280 -9.45 -10.43 7.54
N GLY A 281 -9.20 -9.99 6.30
CA GLY A 281 -7.93 -9.37 5.92
C GLY A 281 -7.61 -8.10 6.72
N TRP A 282 -8.60 -7.41 7.30
CA TRP A 282 -8.33 -6.30 8.21
C TRP A 282 -7.66 -6.72 9.52
N LEU A 283 -7.90 -7.94 9.99
CA LEU A 283 -7.21 -8.48 11.17
C LEU A 283 -5.72 -8.72 10.88
N LEU A 284 -5.38 -9.14 9.65
CA LEU A 284 -3.99 -9.21 9.20
C LEU A 284 -3.35 -7.81 9.21
N TRP A 285 -4.04 -6.78 8.73
CA TRP A 285 -3.55 -5.41 8.80
C TRP A 285 -3.41 -4.90 10.24
N CYS A 286 -4.32 -5.28 11.14
CA CYS A 286 -4.18 -4.99 12.57
C CYS A 286 -2.89 -5.59 13.14
N LEU A 287 -2.57 -6.84 12.79
CA LEU A 287 -1.33 -7.50 13.19
C LEU A 287 -0.10 -6.80 12.59
N ILE A 288 -0.13 -6.44 11.30
CA ILE A 288 0.96 -5.71 10.65
C ILE A 288 1.21 -4.38 11.36
N VAL A 289 0.15 -3.60 11.65
CA VAL A 289 0.26 -2.32 12.38
C VAL A 289 0.85 -2.52 13.78
N LEU A 290 0.51 -3.60 14.48
CA LEU A 290 1.13 -3.91 15.78
C LEU A 290 2.61 -4.20 15.66
N VAL A 291 3.03 -4.95 14.63
CA VAL A 291 4.44 -5.32 14.39
C VAL A 291 5.29 -4.10 14.02
N ILE A 292 4.79 -3.21 13.15
CA ILE A 292 5.53 -1.99 12.77
C ILE A 292 5.45 -0.89 13.85
N GLY A 293 4.49 -0.99 14.76
CA GLY A 293 4.27 -0.05 15.86
C GLY A 293 2.97 0.72 15.71
N LEU A 294 2.09 0.58 16.70
CA LEU A 294 0.78 1.24 16.74
C LEU A 294 0.87 2.78 16.82
N TYR A 295 1.92 3.27 17.50
CA TYR A 295 2.15 4.69 17.72
C TYR A 295 3.23 5.20 16.78
N HIS A 296 3.05 6.42 16.28
CA HIS A 296 4.11 7.08 15.55
C HIS A 296 5.21 7.56 16.52
N PRO A 297 6.50 7.27 16.24
CA PRO A 297 7.60 7.73 17.09
C PRO A 297 7.75 9.26 16.99
N PRO A 298 8.03 9.97 18.09
CA PRO A 298 8.14 11.41 18.07
C PRO A 298 9.28 11.88 17.16
N VAL A 299 9.05 12.98 16.43
CA VAL A 299 10.09 13.68 15.69
C VAL A 299 10.89 14.59 16.63
N TYR A 300 12.12 14.91 16.26
CA TYR A 300 13.03 15.71 17.10
C TYR A 300 12.51 17.12 17.34
N ASP A 301 12.02 17.78 16.29
CA ASP A 301 11.45 19.12 16.35
C ASP A 301 9.93 19.08 16.08
N GLU A 302 9.18 19.17 17.17
CA GLU A 302 7.72 19.29 17.17
C GLU A 302 7.23 20.75 17.29
N SER A 303 8.14 21.71 17.48
CA SER A 303 7.80 23.09 17.82
C SER A 303 7.15 23.81 16.64
N GLU A 304 7.58 23.50 15.42
CA GLU A 304 7.09 24.17 14.23
C GLU A 304 5.78 23.53 13.71
N PRO A 305 4.66 24.27 13.63
CA PRO A 305 3.42 23.76 13.05
C PRO A 305 3.49 23.64 11.53
N LEU A 306 2.56 22.86 10.97
CA LEU A 306 2.33 22.82 9.52
C LEU A 306 1.83 24.19 9.04
N ASP A 307 2.37 24.64 7.92
CA ASP A 307 1.90 25.84 7.23
C ASP A 307 0.54 25.60 6.57
N GLY A 308 -0.13 26.68 6.16
CA GLY A 308 -1.49 26.61 5.59
C GLY A 308 -1.59 25.68 4.37
N LYS A 309 -0.55 25.64 3.52
CA LYS A 309 -0.50 24.77 2.34
C LYS A 309 -0.49 23.29 2.73
N ARG A 310 0.36 22.88 3.68
CA ARG A 310 0.40 21.49 4.17
C ARG A 310 -0.88 21.11 4.89
N ARG A 311 -1.50 22.03 5.62
CA ARG A 311 -2.82 21.78 6.22
C ARG A 311 -3.90 21.53 5.16
N ALA A 312 -3.92 22.29 4.07
CA ALA A 312 -4.81 22.01 2.94
C ALA A 312 -4.54 20.64 2.31
N LEU A 313 -3.27 20.30 2.12
CA LEU A 313 -2.87 18.99 1.63
C LEU A 313 -3.25 17.83 2.58
N ALA A 314 -3.29 18.06 3.89
CA ALA A 314 -3.77 17.04 4.85
C ALA A 314 -5.24 16.71 4.61
N TRP A 315 -6.07 17.71 4.29
CA TRP A 315 -7.46 17.51 3.88
C TRP A 315 -7.57 16.79 2.54
N VAL A 316 -6.67 17.08 1.59
CA VAL A 316 -6.59 16.32 0.34
C VAL A 316 -6.27 14.86 0.62
N ALA A 317 -5.32 14.56 1.51
CA ALA A 317 -5.01 13.18 1.89
C ALA A 317 -6.22 12.47 2.53
N LEU A 318 -6.98 13.15 3.39
CA LEU A 318 -8.21 12.60 3.95
C LEU A 318 -9.26 12.34 2.86
N LEU A 319 -9.41 13.24 1.90
CA LEU A 319 -10.31 13.06 0.75
C LEU A 319 -9.88 11.86 -0.10
N LEU A 320 -8.58 11.72 -0.38
CA LEU A 320 -8.04 10.57 -1.11
C LEU A 320 -8.31 9.26 -0.36
N PHE A 321 -8.13 9.24 0.96
CA PHE A 321 -8.48 8.08 1.78
C PHE A 321 -9.96 7.72 1.63
N VAL A 322 -10.88 8.67 1.80
CA VAL A 322 -12.32 8.44 1.64
C VAL A 322 -12.68 7.97 0.23
N LEU A 323 -12.05 8.54 -0.80
CA LEU A 323 -12.27 8.14 -2.19
C LEU A 323 -11.82 6.69 -2.47
N CYS A 324 -10.70 6.29 -1.86
CA CYS A 324 -10.05 5.01 -2.15
C CYS A 324 -10.45 3.89 -1.19
N PHE A 325 -11.02 4.19 -0.01
CA PHE A 325 -11.26 3.19 1.03
C PHE A 325 -12.27 2.13 0.59
N ILE A 326 -11.88 0.86 0.69
CA ILE A 326 -12.70 -0.29 0.28
C ILE A 326 -12.97 -1.16 1.52
N PRO A 327 -14.13 -1.04 2.20
CA PRO A 327 -14.39 -1.76 3.45
C PRO A 327 -14.36 -3.29 3.33
N VAL A 328 -14.79 -3.83 2.18
CA VAL A 328 -14.73 -5.26 1.87
C VAL A 328 -13.97 -5.42 0.55
N PRO A 329 -12.63 -5.55 0.59
CA PRO A 329 -11.81 -5.59 -0.62
C PRO A 329 -12.08 -6.79 -1.52
N LEU A 330 -12.25 -7.98 -0.94
CA LEU A 330 -12.43 -9.22 -1.67
C LEU A 330 -13.58 -10.00 -1.05
N ASP A 331 -14.49 -10.47 -1.89
CA ASP A 331 -15.60 -11.35 -1.51
C ASP A 331 -15.75 -12.49 -2.53
N TYR A 332 -16.27 -13.64 -2.10
CA TYR A 332 -16.51 -14.79 -2.97
C TYR A 332 -18.00 -15.11 -3.00
N VAL A 333 -18.60 -15.00 -4.18
CA VAL A 333 -20.03 -15.22 -4.36
C VAL A 333 -20.26 -16.44 -5.25
N VAL A 334 -21.08 -17.37 -4.75
CA VAL A 334 -21.55 -18.51 -5.55
C VAL A 334 -22.77 -18.06 -6.35
N VAL A 335 -22.65 -18.13 -7.68
CA VAL A 335 -23.78 -17.82 -8.59
C VAL A 335 -24.86 -18.90 -8.43
N ARG A 336 -26.06 -18.48 -8.02
CA ARG A 336 -27.20 -19.37 -7.67
C ARG A 336 -28.07 -19.73 -8.88
#